data_AF-A0A2M7M5T5-F1
#
_entry.id   AF-A0A2M7M5T5-F1
#
_cell.length_a   1.000
_cell.length_b   1.000
_cell.length_c   1.000
_cell.angle_alpha   90.00
_cell.angle_beta   90.00
_cell.angle_gamma   90.00
#
_symmetry.space_group_name_H-M   'P 1'
#
loop_
_entity.id
_entity.type
_entity.pdbx_description
1 polymer ?
#
loop_
_entity_poly.entity_id
_entity_poly.type
_entity_poly.pdbx_seq_one_letter_code
_entity_poly.pdbx_strand_id
1 'polypeptide(L)'
;MTTQTQQDLRIPQLQAAYASGKLSPRQLMTQLSAEAEKLSHYNMFIHLLTAAEREPYLQTLEATEVNSLPLWGIPFVIKDNIDLAGIPT
;
A
#
# COMPACT_ATOMS: atom_id res chain seq x y z
N MET A 1 4.90 24.00 10.78
CA MET A 1 4.06 23.60 9.64
C MET A 1 4.79 22.48 8.92
N THR A 2 4.47 21.23 9.21
CA THR A 2 5.03 20.09 8.46
C THR A 2 4.32 20.04 7.13
N THR A 3 5.03 20.39 6.06
CA THR A 3 4.57 20.22 4.68
C THR A 3 4.27 18.73 4.50
N GLN A 4 2.99 18.38 4.43
CA GLN A 4 2.61 17.01 4.11
C GLN A 4 2.90 16.83 2.62
N THR A 5 4.07 16.28 2.30
CA THR A 5 4.44 16.01 0.91
C THR A 5 3.49 14.95 0.38
N GLN A 6 2.60 15.34 -0.53
CA GLN A 6 1.73 14.40 -1.21
C GLN A 6 2.59 13.38 -1.96
N GLN A 7 2.48 12.10 -1.58
CA GLN A 7 3.28 11.04 -2.16
C GLN A 7 2.87 10.81 -3.62
N ASP A 8 3.83 10.84 -4.54
CA ASP A 8 3.59 10.47 -5.95
C ASP A 8 3.51 8.94 -6.06
N LEU A 9 2.31 8.43 -6.34
CA LEU A 9 2.02 7.00 -6.42
C LEU A 9 2.21 6.40 -7.81
N ARG A 10 2.73 7.15 -8.78
CA ARG A 10 3.06 6.59 -10.10
C ARG A 10 4.13 5.50 -9.97
N ILE A 11 3.94 4.40 -10.69
CA ILE A 11 4.78 3.19 -10.57
C ILE A 11 6.29 3.51 -10.70
N PRO A 12 6.78 4.27 -11.70
CA PRO A 12 8.21 4.55 -11.82
C PRO A 12 8.79 5.32 -10.63
N GLN A 13 7.99 6.19 -10.01
CA GLN A 13 8.37 7.04 -8.88
C GLN A 13 8.47 6.20 -7.60
N LEU A 14 7.52 5.30 -7.39
CA LEU A 14 7.59 4.33 -6.28
C LEU A 14 8.78 3.39 -6.43
N GLN A 15 8.98 2.83 -7.63
CA GLN A 15 10.14 1.97 -7.91
C GLN A 15 11.47 2.68 -7.64
N ALA A 16 11.63 3.93 -8.08
CA ALA A 16 12.83 4.72 -7.82
C ALA A 16 13.01 5.03 -6.32
N ALA A 17 11.91 5.32 -5.60
CA ALA A 17 11.95 5.56 -4.16
C ALA A 17 12.37 4.29 -3.38
N TYR A 18 11.86 3.12 -3.78
CA TYR A 18 12.23 1.84 -3.20
C TYR A 18 13.69 1.47 -3.50
N ALA A 19 14.12 1.60 -4.75
CA ALA A 19 15.49 1.29 -5.16
C ALA A 19 16.53 2.17 -4.45
N SER A 20 16.18 3.40 -4.09
CA SER A 20 17.04 4.31 -3.33
C SER A 20 16.95 4.15 -1.81
N GLY A 21 16.09 3.25 -1.31
CA GLY A 21 15.85 3.04 0.12
C GLY A 21 15.17 4.21 0.85
N LYS A 22 14.73 5.24 0.12
CA LYS A 22 14.05 6.42 0.69
C LYS A 22 12.66 6.10 1.22
N LEU A 23 12.06 5.04 0.69
CA LEU A 23 10.75 4.55 1.06
C LEU A 23 10.77 3.02 1.02
N SER A 24 9.93 2.39 1.83
CA SER A 24 9.61 0.96 1.76
C SER A 24 8.10 0.76 1.55
N PRO A 25 7.67 -0.40 1.00
CA PRO A 25 6.25 -0.72 0.89
C PRO A 25 5.51 -0.63 2.23
N ARG A 26 6.12 -1.06 3.35
CA ARG A 26 5.54 -0.95 4.70
C ARG A 26 5.31 0.49 5.14
N GLN A 27 6.30 1.37 4.94
CA GLN A 27 6.15 2.79 5.24
C GLN A 27 5.04 3.42 4.39
N LEU A 28 4.99 3.11 3.10
CA LEU A 28 3.94 3.62 2.22
C LEU A 28 2.55 3.14 2.68
N MET A 29 2.37 1.85 2.94
CA MET A 29 1.08 1.30 3.37
C MET A 29 0.61 1.85 4.72
N THR A 30 1.54 2.17 5.63
CA THR A 30 1.22 2.84 6.90
C THR A 30 0.69 4.25 6.65
N GLN A 31 1.35 5.02 5.78
CA GLN A 31 0.92 6.38 5.42
C GLN A 31 -0.44 6.38 4.72
N LEU A 32 -0.62 5.48 3.73
CA LEU A 32 -1.87 5.40 2.96
C LEU A 32 -3.06 4.98 3.83
N SER A 33 -2.88 4.07 4.79
CA SER A 33 -3.95 3.72 5.73
C SER A 33 -4.38 4.89 6.59
N ALA A 34 -3.42 5.65 7.15
CA ALA A 34 -3.74 6.83 7.95
C ALA A 34 -4.47 7.90 7.13
N GLU A 35 -4.14 8.07 5.84
CA GLU A 35 -4.88 8.97 4.95
C GLU A 35 -6.29 8.43 4.62
N ALA A 36 -6.42 7.13 4.33
CA ALA A 36 -7.71 6.52 4.04
C ALA A 36 -8.68 6.62 5.23
N GLU A 37 -8.20 6.45 6.46
CA GLU A 37 -8.99 6.60 7.68
C GLU A 37 -9.55 8.03 7.84
N LYS A 38 -8.75 9.06 7.56
CA LYS A 38 -9.21 10.47 7.58
C LYS A 38 -10.32 10.73 6.56
N LEU A 39 -10.32 9.98 5.47
CA LEU A 39 -11.30 10.08 4.37
C LEU A 39 -12.44 9.07 4.48
N SER A 40 -12.56 8.36 5.61
CA SER A 40 -13.59 7.32 5.83
C SER A 40 -15.01 7.82 5.58
N HIS A 41 -15.30 9.09 5.86
CA HIS A 41 -16.60 9.73 5.62
C HIS A 41 -17.04 9.77 4.14
N TYR A 42 -16.11 9.62 3.19
CA TYR A 42 -16.44 9.49 1.76
C TYR A 42 -16.94 8.09 1.38
N ASN A 43 -16.90 7.11 2.30
CA ASN A 43 -17.34 5.73 2.08
C ASN A 43 -16.71 5.06 0.84
N MET A 44 -15.44 5.37 0.56
CA MET A 44 -14.74 4.87 -0.63
C MET A 44 -14.39 3.38 -0.56
N PHE A 45 -14.28 2.84 0.66
CA PHE A 45 -13.86 1.46 0.92
C PHE A 45 -14.94 0.77 1.75
N ILE A 46 -15.38 -0.40 1.30
CA ILE A 46 -16.26 -1.28 2.10
C ILE A 46 -15.42 -1.96 3.19
N HIS A 47 -14.24 -2.45 2.83
CA HIS A 47 -13.25 -3.00 3.76
C HIS A 47 -11.88 -2.39 3.52
N LEU A 48 -11.28 -1.84 4.57
CA LEU A 48 -9.85 -1.48 4.60
C LEU A 48 -9.12 -2.59 5.35
N LEU A 49 -8.14 -3.21 4.69
CA LEU A 49 -7.36 -4.26 5.34
C LEU A 49 -6.70 -3.74 6.61
N THR A 50 -6.93 -4.47 7.71
CA THR A 50 -6.27 -4.27 8.98
C THR A 50 -4.75 -4.46 8.86
N ALA A 51 -4.00 -4.05 9.88
CA ALA A 51 -2.56 -4.31 9.91
C ALA A 51 -2.25 -5.83 9.86
N ALA A 52 -3.04 -6.63 10.58
CA ALA A 52 -2.87 -8.09 10.62
C ALA A 52 -3.14 -8.75 9.26
N GLU A 53 -4.20 -8.34 8.55
CA GLU A 53 -4.52 -8.86 7.22
C GLU A 53 -3.45 -8.48 6.16
N ARG A 54 -2.76 -7.34 6.34
CA ARG A 54 -1.71 -6.89 5.42
C ARG A 54 -0.34 -7.51 5.69
N GLU A 55 -0.09 -7.92 6.92
CA GLU A 55 1.23 -8.37 7.37
C GLU A 55 1.86 -9.48 6.50
N PRO A 56 1.12 -10.53 6.08
CA PRO A 56 1.70 -11.59 5.25
C PRO A 56 2.25 -11.10 3.91
N TYR A 57 1.59 -10.11 3.29
CA TYR A 57 2.04 -9.52 2.03
C TYR A 57 3.31 -8.68 2.22
N LEU A 58 3.38 -7.92 3.32
CA LEU A 58 4.54 -7.10 3.64
C LEU A 58 5.77 -7.96 3.95
N GLN A 59 5.62 -9.03 4.72
CA GLN A 59 6.71 -9.97 5.00
C GLN A 59 7.25 -10.63 3.72
N THR A 60 6.35 -10.99 2.80
CA THR A 60 6.73 -11.57 1.51
C THR A 60 7.55 -10.57 0.68
N LEU A 61 7.15 -9.29 0.67
CA LEU A 61 7.90 -8.23 -0.01
C LEU A 61 9.28 -8.00 0.63
N GLU A 62 9.35 -8.00 1.96
CA GLU A 62 10.61 -7.82 2.71
C GLU A 62 11.61 -8.97 2.51
N ALA A 63 11.11 -10.17 2.19
CA ALA A 63 11.92 -11.34 1.87
C ALA A 63 12.27 -11.46 0.37
N THR A 64 11.82 -10.54 -0.48
CA THR A 64 12.10 -10.54 -1.92
C THR A 64 12.95 -9.35 -2.33
N GLU A 65 13.75 -9.54 -3.39
CA GLU A 65 14.59 -8.47 -3.93
C GLU A 65 13.76 -7.27 -4.38
N VAL A 66 14.23 -6.06 -4.03
CA VAL A 66 13.56 -4.80 -4.36
C VAL A 66 13.36 -4.68 -5.86
N ASN A 67 12.13 -4.36 -6.29
CA ASN A 67 11.74 -4.23 -7.70
C ASN A 67 12.01 -5.47 -8.56
N SER A 68 12.11 -6.67 -7.96
CA SER A 68 12.32 -7.93 -8.70
C SER A 68 11.16 -8.32 -9.62
N LEU A 69 9.96 -7.79 -9.37
CA LEU A 69 8.77 -7.99 -10.18
C LEU A 69 8.25 -6.64 -10.70
N PRO A 70 7.56 -6.61 -11.86
CA PRO A 70 7.06 -5.36 -12.46
C PRO A 70 6.18 -4.49 -11.54
N LEU A 71 5.46 -5.13 -10.61
CA LEU A 71 4.56 -4.47 -9.64
C LEU A 71 4.97 -4.71 -8.19
N TRP A 72 6.24 -5.05 -7.93
CA TRP A 72 6.73 -5.27 -6.58
C TRP A 72 6.46 -4.04 -5.69
N GLY A 73 5.76 -4.25 -4.58
CA GLY A 73 5.46 -3.21 -3.59
C GLY A 73 4.45 -2.13 -4.02
N ILE A 74 3.82 -2.24 -5.20
CA ILE A 74 2.87 -1.22 -5.68
C ILE A 74 1.49 -1.41 -5.00
N PRO A 75 0.94 -0.39 -4.32
CA PRO A 75 -0.39 -0.48 -3.72
C PRO A 75 -1.49 -0.41 -4.77
N PHE A 76 -2.57 -1.13 -4.55
CA PHE A 76 -3.76 -1.11 -5.40
C PHE A 76 -5.03 -1.35 -4.59
N VAL A 77 -6.17 -1.14 -5.22
CA VAL A 77 -7.50 -1.40 -4.65
C VAL A 77 -8.17 -2.52 -5.43
N ILE A 78 -8.96 -3.32 -4.74
CA ILE A 78 -9.76 -4.39 -5.34
C ILE A 78 -11.22 -3.97 -5.21
N LYS A 79 -11.99 -4.09 -6.29
CA LYS A 79 -13.43 -3.91 -6.22
C LYS A 79 -14.02 -5.10 -5.45
N ASP A 80 -14.90 -4.84 -4.51
CA ASP A 80 -15.49 -5.82 -3.58
C ASP A 80 -16.42 -6.86 -4.25
N ASN A 81 -16.29 -7.06 -5.56
CA ASN A 81 -16.88 -8.16 -6.31
C ASN A 81 -15.80 -9.11 -6.87
N ILE A 82 -14.54 -8.92 -6.46
CA ILE A 82 -13.37 -9.73 -6.80
C ILE A 82 -12.80 -10.25 -5.49
N ASP A 83 -12.79 -11.57 -5.35
CA ASP A 83 -12.36 -12.22 -4.12
C ASP A 83 -10.87 -11.97 -3.84
N LEU A 84 -10.56 -11.56 -2.61
CA LEU A 84 -9.23 -11.64 -2.03
C LEU A 84 -9.25 -12.74 -0.98
N ALA A 85 -8.45 -13.79 -1.16
CA ALA A 85 -8.44 -14.94 -0.28
C ALA A 85 -8.26 -14.54 1.20
N GLY A 86 -9.17 -15.01 2.06
CA GLY A 86 -9.16 -14.72 3.50
C GLY A 86 -9.85 -13.41 3.91
N ILE A 87 -10.37 -12.64 2.95
CA ILE A 87 -11.10 -11.38 3.18
C ILE A 87 -12.57 -11.56 2.77
N PRO A 88 -13.54 -11.08 3.57
CA PRO A 88 -14.96 -11.14 3.20
C PRO A 88 -15.27 -10.37 1.90
N THR A 89 -16.33 -10.79 1.21
CA THR A 89 -16.85 -10.20 -0.03
C THR A 89 -18.37 -10.27 -0.01
#